data_AF-A0A2W6WDU6-F1
#
_entry.id   AF-A0A2W6WDU6-F1
#
_cell.length_a   1.000
_cell.length_b   1.000
_cell.length_c   1.000
_cell.angle_alpha   90.00
_cell.angle_beta   90.00
_cell.angle_gamma   90.00
#
_symmetry.space_group_name_H-M   'P 1'
#
loop_
_entity.id
_entity.type
_entity.pdbx_description
1 polymer ?
#
loop_
_entity_poly.entity_id
_entity_poly.type
_entity_poly.pdbx_seq_one_letter_code
_entity_poly.pdbx_strand_id
1 'polypeptide(L)'
;MTPHPALSRQPRELVQLAGEWRGGVPDGGTWVEEKLDGVRACYVAGRLLTREGVEIGGVGHILHRIGGMERAAGVSLFIDGEFMVAGDYLRTLSHIGHGAGAREQGTFHLFDCLTEAEWRANDCDRPLYQRKAMLAGLVEAEAAGPVSWEWREGTHGREPEEAALSLVPDIWCATQADVEAEAARIWARGGEGVMVKDAEAPYRRLRTNAWMKYKRNGWATRKVA
;
A
#
# COMPACT_ATOMS: atom_id res chain seq x y z
N MET A 1 -18.08 3.61 32.62
CA MET A 1 -19.00 2.75 31.84
C MET A 1 -18.33 2.48 30.51
N THR A 2 -17.90 1.25 30.27
CA THR A 2 -17.36 0.85 28.95
C THR A 2 -18.56 0.69 28.01
N PRO A 3 -18.62 1.41 26.87
CA PRO A 3 -19.75 1.29 25.96
C PRO A 3 -19.89 -0.15 25.44
N HIS A 4 -21.13 -0.61 25.28
CA HIS A 4 -21.44 -1.94 24.77
C HIS A 4 -20.79 -2.15 23.38
N PRO A 5 -20.16 -3.29 23.07
CA PRO A 5 -19.41 -3.50 21.82
C PRO A 5 -20.19 -3.19 20.54
N ALA A 6 -21.52 -3.42 20.56
CA ALA A 6 -22.43 -3.09 19.46
C ALA A 6 -22.63 -1.58 19.20
N LEU A 7 -22.24 -0.72 20.14
CA LEU A 7 -22.26 0.75 20.02
C LEU A 7 -20.91 1.30 19.54
N SER A 8 -19.85 0.49 19.51
CA SER A 8 -18.61 0.85 18.81
C SER A 8 -18.87 0.70 17.30
N ARG A 9 -18.92 1.81 16.56
CA ARG A 9 -18.94 1.76 15.10
C ARG A 9 -17.59 1.20 14.64
N GLN A 10 -17.54 -0.11 14.44
CA GLN A 10 -16.41 -0.74 13.77
C GLN A 10 -16.21 -0.08 12.39
N PRO A 11 -14.97 0.23 12.00
CA PRO A 11 -14.71 0.79 10.68
C PRO A 11 -15.17 -0.18 9.60
N ARG A 12 -15.82 0.36 8.56
CA ARG A 12 -16.31 -0.44 7.42
C ARG A 12 -15.22 -0.76 6.42
N GLU A 13 -14.20 0.09 6.34
CA GLU A 13 -13.10 -0.06 5.41
C GLU A 13 -11.99 -0.93 6.03
N LEU A 14 -11.27 -1.69 5.21
CA LEU A 14 -10.05 -2.38 5.63
C LEU A 14 -8.84 -1.43 5.68
N VAL A 15 -8.87 -0.39 4.85
CA VAL A 15 -7.74 0.54 4.63
C VAL A 15 -8.21 2.00 4.66
N GLN A 16 -7.28 2.93 4.80
CA GLN A 16 -7.55 4.36 4.62
C GLN A 16 -7.85 4.67 3.14
N LEU A 17 -8.87 5.48 2.88
CA LEU A 17 -9.24 5.89 1.52
C LEU A 17 -8.89 7.36 1.28
N ALA A 18 -8.42 7.65 0.06
CA ALA A 18 -8.05 9.01 -0.33
C ALA A 18 -9.25 9.81 -0.86
N GLY A 19 -9.24 11.11 -0.58
CA GLY A 19 -10.06 12.13 -1.24
C GLY A 19 -9.57 12.46 -2.66
N GLU A 20 -10.13 13.52 -3.23
CA GLU A 20 -9.70 14.08 -4.52
C GLU A 20 -8.90 15.34 -4.25
N TRP A 21 -7.71 15.47 -4.86
CA TRP A 21 -6.92 16.68 -4.74
C TRP A 21 -7.49 17.76 -5.70
N ARG A 22 -7.65 18.99 -5.19
CA ARG A 22 -8.26 20.11 -5.93
C ARG A 22 -7.37 21.35 -5.98
N GLY A 23 -6.08 21.18 -5.72
CA GLY A 23 -5.12 22.28 -5.53
C GLY A 23 -4.79 22.51 -4.05
N GLY A 24 -3.77 23.32 -3.83
CA GLY A 24 -3.23 23.63 -2.51
C GLY A 24 -2.30 22.55 -1.94
N VAL A 25 -1.34 23.02 -1.15
CA VAL A 25 -0.48 22.20 -0.27
C VAL A 25 -0.34 22.95 1.06
N PRO A 26 -0.08 22.27 2.19
CA PRO A 26 0.25 22.94 3.45
C PRO A 26 1.52 23.80 3.32
N ASP A 27 1.69 24.81 4.18
CA ASP A 27 2.88 25.70 4.16
C ASP A 27 4.21 24.94 4.32
N GLY A 28 4.19 23.80 5.02
CA GLY A 28 5.35 22.92 5.15
C GLY A 28 5.69 22.15 3.88
N GLY A 29 4.73 21.97 2.96
CA GLY A 29 4.78 21.03 1.86
C GLY A 29 4.02 19.75 2.14
N THR A 30 4.14 18.78 1.23
CA THR A 30 3.43 17.50 1.27
C THR A 30 4.28 16.39 0.67
N TRP A 31 4.05 15.15 1.11
CA TRP A 31 4.58 13.98 0.41
C TRP A 31 3.76 13.73 -0.85
N VAL A 32 4.44 13.32 -1.91
CA VAL A 32 3.84 12.90 -3.17
C VAL A 32 4.42 11.56 -3.59
N GLU A 33 3.55 10.64 -3.97
CA GLU A 33 3.90 9.31 -4.51
C GLU A 33 3.26 9.14 -5.88
N GLU A 34 3.83 8.29 -6.73
CA GLU A 34 3.12 7.83 -7.91
C GLU A 34 1.86 7.04 -7.50
N LYS A 35 0.72 7.38 -8.10
CA LYS A 35 -0.47 6.56 -8.01
C LYS A 35 -0.31 5.39 -8.97
N LEU A 36 0.13 4.27 -8.43
CA LEU A 36 0.26 3.00 -9.13
C LEU A 36 -1.13 2.49 -9.61
N ASP A 37 -1.17 1.95 -10.83
CA ASP A 37 -2.37 1.43 -11.51
C ASP A 37 -2.46 -0.11 -11.37
N GLY A 38 -2.69 -0.58 -10.15
CA GLY A 38 -2.74 -2.00 -9.80
C GLY A 38 -4.05 -2.37 -9.11
N VAL A 39 -3.99 -3.34 -8.21
CA VAL A 39 -5.07 -3.60 -7.28
C VAL A 39 -4.63 -3.30 -5.86
N ARG A 40 -5.33 -2.36 -5.21
CA ARG A 40 -5.13 -2.03 -3.80
C ARG A 40 -5.19 -3.28 -2.93
N ALA A 41 -4.11 -3.55 -2.20
CA ALA A 41 -3.99 -4.71 -1.35
C ALA A 41 -3.47 -4.33 0.04
N CYS A 42 -3.86 -5.11 1.06
CA CYS A 42 -3.28 -5.01 2.38
C CYS A 42 -2.90 -6.39 2.92
N TYR A 43 -1.79 -6.44 3.64
CA TYR A 43 -1.42 -7.58 4.45
C TYR A 43 -1.97 -7.40 5.86
N VAL A 44 -2.68 -8.42 6.37
CA VAL A 44 -3.18 -8.46 7.74
C VAL A 44 -3.48 -9.90 8.14
N ALA A 45 -3.23 -10.26 9.40
CA ALA A 45 -3.52 -11.59 9.94
C ALA A 45 -2.96 -12.73 9.06
N GLY A 46 -1.72 -12.57 8.55
CA GLY A 46 -1.03 -13.57 7.75
C GLY A 46 -1.49 -13.69 6.29
N ARG A 47 -2.38 -12.82 5.82
CA ARG A 47 -3.01 -12.92 4.49
C ARG A 47 -2.85 -11.62 3.71
N LEU A 48 -2.73 -11.74 2.39
CA LEU A 48 -2.81 -10.60 1.47
C LEU A 48 -4.23 -10.51 0.92
N LEU A 49 -4.90 -9.38 1.17
CA LEU A 49 -6.29 -9.14 0.82
C LEU A 49 -6.41 -7.95 -0.12
N THR A 50 -7.36 -7.96 -1.04
CA THR A 50 -7.79 -6.73 -1.72
C THR A 50 -8.44 -5.79 -0.72
N ARG A 51 -8.63 -4.52 -1.10
CA ARG A 51 -9.39 -3.55 -0.31
C ARG A 51 -10.78 -4.05 0.12
N GLU A 52 -11.46 -4.83 -0.74
CA GLU A 52 -12.78 -5.41 -0.50
C GLU A 52 -12.73 -6.69 0.35
N GLY A 53 -11.55 -7.15 0.75
CA GLY A 53 -11.34 -8.33 1.60
C GLY A 53 -11.23 -9.66 0.85
N VAL A 54 -11.01 -9.62 -0.46
CA VAL A 54 -10.78 -10.83 -1.26
C VAL A 54 -9.34 -11.28 -1.08
N GLU A 55 -9.13 -12.53 -0.69
CA GLU A 55 -7.77 -13.07 -0.57
C GLU A 55 -7.09 -13.24 -1.93
N ILE A 56 -5.84 -12.80 -2.01
CA ILE A 56 -4.99 -12.93 -3.19
C ILE A 56 -4.16 -14.21 -3.02
N GLY A 57 -4.35 -15.19 -3.89
CA GLY A 57 -3.53 -16.42 -3.92
C GLY A 57 -2.26 -16.26 -4.76
N GLY A 58 -1.38 -17.27 -4.75
CA GLY A 58 -0.14 -17.23 -5.54
C GLY A 58 0.87 -16.15 -5.06
N VAL A 59 0.91 -15.88 -3.76
CA VAL A 59 1.71 -14.80 -3.15
C VAL A 59 2.60 -15.30 -2.01
N GLY A 60 2.98 -16.58 -2.01
CA GLY A 60 3.76 -17.17 -0.92
C GLY A 60 5.12 -16.51 -0.75
N HIS A 61 5.75 -16.05 -1.84
CA HIS A 61 6.99 -15.28 -1.86
C HIS A 61 6.82 -13.94 -1.15
N ILE A 62 5.69 -13.25 -1.35
CA ILE A 62 5.36 -12.01 -0.64
C ILE A 62 5.15 -12.28 0.85
N LEU A 63 4.33 -13.28 1.20
CA LEU A 63 4.03 -13.62 2.60
C LEU A 63 5.29 -14.03 3.38
N HIS A 64 6.21 -14.75 2.73
CA HIS A 64 7.47 -15.15 3.32
C HIS A 64 8.34 -13.94 3.73
N ARG A 65 8.48 -12.97 2.82
CA ARG A 65 9.24 -11.73 3.09
C ARG A 65 8.57 -10.90 4.18
N ILE A 66 7.24 -10.74 4.14
CA ILE A 66 6.51 -10.05 5.22
C ILE A 66 6.69 -10.77 6.57
N GLY A 67 6.71 -12.11 6.60
CA GLY A 67 7.02 -12.86 7.81
C GLY A 67 8.42 -12.55 8.37
N GLY A 68 9.39 -12.23 7.50
CA GLY A 68 10.69 -11.68 7.91
C GLY A 68 10.58 -10.30 8.56
N MET A 69 9.75 -9.41 7.99
CA MET A 69 9.46 -8.09 8.59
C MET A 69 8.79 -8.23 9.97
N GLU A 70 7.82 -9.12 10.14
CA GLU A 70 7.17 -9.35 11.44
C GLU A 70 8.14 -9.90 12.48
N ARG A 71 9.06 -10.81 12.09
CA ARG A 71 10.13 -11.28 12.98
C ARG A 71 11.05 -10.15 13.41
N ALA A 72 11.44 -9.27 12.49
CA ALA A 72 12.24 -8.10 12.79
C ALA A 72 11.50 -7.09 13.69
N ALA A 73 10.20 -6.91 13.49
CA ALA A 73 9.34 -6.06 14.31
C ALA A 73 9.05 -6.66 15.70
N GLY A 74 9.07 -7.98 15.84
CA GLY A 74 8.64 -8.71 17.04
C GLY A 74 7.13 -8.68 17.29
N VAL A 75 6.34 -8.20 16.32
CA VAL A 75 4.88 -8.04 16.40
C VAL A 75 4.24 -8.30 15.04
N SER A 76 2.96 -8.68 15.05
CA SER A 76 2.18 -8.79 13.82
C SER A 76 1.93 -7.41 13.19
N LEU A 77 2.00 -7.35 11.86
CA LEU A 77 1.94 -6.12 11.10
C LEU A 77 0.65 -6.02 10.29
N PHE A 78 0.24 -4.79 10.04
CA PHE A 78 -0.63 -4.42 8.93
C PHE A 78 0.20 -3.62 7.93
N ILE A 79 0.14 -3.99 6.64
CA ILE A 79 0.88 -3.30 5.58
C ILE A 79 -0.11 -2.94 4.47
N ASP A 80 -0.09 -1.69 4.03
CA ASP A 80 -0.94 -1.17 2.97
C ASP A 80 -0.09 -0.93 1.72
N GLY A 81 -0.55 -1.47 0.58
CA GLY A 81 0.22 -1.45 -0.65
C GLY A 81 -0.65 -1.61 -1.91
N GLU A 82 0.00 -1.73 -3.05
CA GLU A 82 -0.61 -2.03 -4.34
C GLU A 82 -0.04 -3.36 -4.85
N PHE A 83 -0.90 -4.34 -5.16
CA PHE A 83 -0.47 -5.58 -5.78
C PHE A 83 -0.50 -5.44 -7.29
N MET A 84 0.57 -5.89 -7.96
CA MET A 84 0.73 -5.81 -9.41
C MET A 84 1.40 -7.06 -9.96
N VAL A 85 0.93 -7.53 -11.10
CA VAL A 85 1.56 -8.60 -11.89
C VAL A 85 2.12 -8.00 -13.16
N ALA A 86 3.44 -8.13 -13.38
CA ALA A 86 4.13 -7.59 -14.56
C ALA A 86 3.83 -6.11 -14.87
N GLY A 87 3.50 -5.31 -13.84
CA GLY A 87 3.11 -3.90 -13.99
C GLY A 87 1.81 -3.65 -14.78
N ASP A 88 0.97 -4.67 -14.97
CA ASP A 88 -0.23 -4.60 -15.81
C ASP A 88 -1.52 -4.87 -15.02
N TYR A 89 -2.47 -3.94 -15.11
CA TYR A 89 -3.74 -4.01 -14.37
C TYR A 89 -4.60 -5.22 -14.77
N LEU A 90 -4.71 -5.54 -16.06
CA LEU A 90 -5.57 -6.62 -16.54
C LEU A 90 -5.01 -8.00 -16.14
N ARG A 91 -3.69 -8.17 -16.20
CA ARG A 91 -2.99 -9.35 -15.69
C ARG A 91 -3.17 -9.49 -14.18
N THR A 92 -3.10 -8.38 -13.44
CA THR A 92 -3.33 -8.36 -11.99
C THR A 92 -4.74 -8.83 -11.64
N LEU A 93 -5.77 -8.32 -12.33
CA LEU A 93 -7.14 -8.78 -12.16
C LEU A 93 -7.31 -10.26 -12.51
N SER A 94 -6.71 -10.70 -13.63
CA SER A 94 -6.75 -12.10 -14.05
C SER A 94 -6.14 -13.01 -12.98
N HIS A 95 -4.98 -12.64 -12.43
CA HIS A 95 -4.32 -13.37 -11.34
C HIS A 95 -5.23 -13.52 -10.13
N ILE A 96 -5.81 -12.41 -9.64
CA ILE A 96 -6.73 -12.42 -8.49
C ILE A 96 -7.94 -13.32 -8.77
N GLY A 97 -8.46 -13.31 -10.00
CA GLY A 97 -9.57 -14.17 -10.42
C GLY A 97 -9.30 -15.67 -10.32
N HIS A 98 -8.04 -16.10 -10.34
CA HIS A 98 -7.67 -17.51 -10.13
C HIS A 98 -7.66 -17.92 -8.65
N GLY A 99 -7.69 -16.96 -7.72
CA GLY A 99 -7.71 -17.21 -6.28
C GLY A 99 -6.60 -18.16 -5.82
N ALA A 100 -6.96 -19.18 -5.05
CA ALA A 100 -6.01 -20.17 -4.53
C ALA A 100 -5.27 -20.99 -5.63
N GLY A 101 -5.80 -21.03 -6.86
CA GLY A 101 -5.16 -21.69 -7.99
C GLY A 101 -4.18 -20.80 -8.78
N ALA A 102 -3.98 -19.55 -8.36
CA ALA A 102 -3.05 -18.65 -9.01
C ALA A 102 -1.60 -19.17 -8.91
N ARG A 103 -0.85 -19.02 -10.00
CA ARG A 103 0.60 -19.28 -9.99
C ARG A 103 1.29 -18.23 -9.14
N GLU A 104 2.46 -18.57 -8.64
CA GLU A 104 3.23 -17.64 -7.82
C GLU A 104 3.90 -16.56 -8.67
N GLN A 105 3.51 -15.30 -8.47
CA GLN A 105 3.99 -14.14 -9.24
C GLN A 105 3.51 -12.82 -8.62
N GLY A 106 4.02 -11.70 -9.15
CA GLY A 106 3.60 -10.35 -8.78
C GLY A 106 4.43 -9.73 -7.66
N THR A 107 4.28 -8.42 -7.53
CA THR A 107 4.96 -7.56 -6.56
C THR A 107 3.94 -6.86 -5.69
N PHE A 108 4.23 -6.77 -4.39
CA PHE A 108 3.48 -5.93 -3.47
C PHE A 108 4.24 -4.61 -3.24
N HIS A 109 3.70 -3.52 -3.80
CA HIS A 109 4.26 -2.18 -3.72
C HIS A 109 3.77 -1.47 -2.45
N LEU A 110 4.61 -1.36 -1.44
CA LEU A 110 4.28 -0.92 -0.09
C LEU A 110 4.37 0.62 0.01
N PHE A 111 3.39 1.27 0.64
CA PHE A 111 3.45 2.71 0.87
C PHE A 111 3.03 3.13 2.29
N ASP A 112 2.53 2.24 3.14
CA ASP A 112 2.26 2.51 4.55
C ASP A 112 2.28 1.23 5.41
N CYS A 113 2.54 1.35 6.71
CA CYS A 113 2.44 0.25 7.66
C CYS A 113 2.09 0.71 9.08
N LEU A 114 1.50 -0.19 9.85
CA LEU A 114 1.28 -0.07 11.28
C LEU A 114 1.30 -1.46 11.91
N THR A 115 1.26 -1.54 13.23
CA THR A 115 1.05 -2.85 13.88
C THR A 115 -0.37 -3.34 13.65
N GLU A 116 -0.58 -4.65 13.65
CA GLU A 116 -1.92 -5.22 13.54
C GLU A 116 -2.81 -4.75 14.70
N ALA A 117 -2.25 -4.53 15.89
CA ALA A 117 -2.97 -4.03 17.06
C ALA A 117 -3.53 -2.62 16.81
N GLU A 118 -2.70 -1.69 16.30
CA GLU A 118 -3.12 -0.33 15.91
C GLU A 118 -4.20 -0.37 14.81
N TRP A 119 -4.09 -1.31 13.87
CA TRP A 119 -5.07 -1.46 12.80
C TRP A 119 -6.43 -1.93 13.33
N ARG A 120 -6.41 -2.92 14.23
CA ARG A 120 -7.61 -3.45 14.91
C ARG A 120 -8.30 -2.35 15.71
N ALA A 121 -7.54 -1.57 16.47
CA ALA A 121 -8.06 -0.48 17.28
C ALA A 121 -8.48 0.75 16.46
N ASN A 122 -7.97 0.90 15.22
CA ASN A 122 -8.26 2.01 14.32
C ASN A 122 -7.90 3.39 14.90
N ASP A 123 -6.79 3.45 15.63
CA ASP A 123 -6.38 4.59 16.45
C ASP A 123 -4.88 4.90 16.30
N CYS A 124 -4.29 4.60 15.15
CA CYS A 124 -2.88 4.89 14.90
C CYS A 124 -2.62 6.40 14.76
N ASP A 125 -2.19 7.04 15.84
CA ASP A 125 -1.80 8.47 15.88
C ASP A 125 -0.38 8.73 15.39
N ARG A 126 0.40 7.67 15.13
CA ARG A 126 1.74 7.79 14.55
C ARG A 126 1.65 8.54 13.20
N PRO A 127 2.36 9.68 13.03
CA PRO A 127 2.39 10.43 11.77
C PRO A 127 2.84 9.58 10.57
N LEU A 128 2.38 9.93 9.36
CA LEU A 128 2.76 9.20 8.14
C LEU A 128 4.27 9.09 7.95
N TYR A 129 5.04 10.16 8.20
CA TYR A 129 6.49 10.12 8.04
C TYR A 129 7.15 9.06 8.96
N GLN A 130 6.63 8.88 10.18
CA GLN A 130 7.14 7.86 11.10
C GLN A 130 6.72 6.45 10.67
N ARG A 131 5.50 6.30 10.14
CA ARG A 131 5.04 5.01 9.58
C ARG A 131 5.86 4.61 8.35
N LYS A 132 6.22 5.55 7.49
CA LYS A 132 7.12 5.33 6.35
C LYS A 132 8.54 4.97 6.78
N ALA A 133 9.09 5.68 7.77
CA ALA A 133 10.39 5.34 8.34
C ALA A 133 10.40 3.92 8.95
N MET A 134 9.34 3.56 9.67
CA MET A 134 9.15 2.19 10.17
C MET A 134 9.10 1.18 9.02
N LEU A 135 8.29 1.43 7.98
CA LEU A 135 8.18 0.55 6.82
C LEU A 135 9.54 0.34 6.13
N ALA A 136 10.27 1.41 5.87
CA ALA A 136 11.58 1.36 5.24
C ALA A 136 12.59 0.57 6.09
N GLY A 137 12.65 0.84 7.40
CA GLY A 137 13.53 0.13 8.32
C GLY A 137 13.20 -1.37 8.44
N LEU A 138 11.92 -1.74 8.36
CA LEU A 138 11.49 -3.14 8.36
C LEU A 138 11.89 -3.87 7.07
N VAL A 139 11.75 -3.22 5.92
CA VAL A 139 12.20 -3.79 4.62
C VAL A 139 13.73 -3.96 4.62
N GLU A 140 14.48 -2.99 5.15
CA GLU A 140 15.93 -3.07 5.27
C GLU A 140 16.37 -4.19 6.23
N ALA A 141 15.76 -4.25 7.42
CA ALA A 141 16.06 -5.29 8.40
C ALA A 141 15.73 -6.70 7.88
N GLU A 142 14.65 -6.83 7.11
CA GLU A 142 14.27 -8.08 6.47
C GLU A 142 15.29 -8.49 5.40
N ALA A 143 15.73 -7.56 4.56
CA ALA A 143 16.76 -7.82 3.56
C ALA A 143 18.14 -8.15 4.17
N ALA A 144 18.46 -7.57 5.33
CA ALA A 144 19.71 -7.79 6.06
C ALA A 144 19.69 -9.03 6.99
N GLY A 145 18.52 -9.66 7.17
CA GLY A 145 18.36 -10.79 8.09
C GLY A 145 19.22 -12.01 7.73
N PRO A 146 19.52 -12.90 8.70
CA PRO A 146 20.33 -14.11 8.50
C PRO A 146 19.70 -15.16 7.55
N VAL A 147 18.52 -14.84 7.00
CA VAL A 147 17.76 -15.62 6.03
C VAL A 147 18.08 -15.19 4.59
N SER A 148 18.95 -14.20 4.35
CA SER A 148 19.21 -13.67 3.01
C SER A 148 19.84 -14.68 2.05
N TRP A 149 20.41 -15.78 2.55
CA TRP A 149 20.89 -16.94 1.79
C TRP A 149 19.99 -18.19 1.92
N GLU A 150 18.97 -18.16 2.77
CA GLU A 150 18.05 -19.28 2.97
C GLU A 150 16.91 -19.18 1.95
N TRP A 151 16.80 -20.20 1.09
CA TRP A 151 15.64 -20.34 0.22
C TRP A 151 14.42 -20.67 1.06
N ARG A 152 13.26 -20.16 0.65
CA ARG A 152 11.99 -20.54 1.24
C ARG A 152 11.83 -22.07 1.17
N GLU A 153 11.42 -22.66 2.28
CA GLU A 153 11.27 -24.11 2.40
C GLU A 153 10.38 -24.66 1.27
N GLY A 154 10.85 -25.71 0.60
CA GLY A 154 10.13 -26.36 -0.50
C GLY A 154 10.28 -25.70 -1.88
N THR A 155 10.89 -24.50 -2.00
CA THR A 155 11.07 -23.87 -3.33
C THR A 155 12.31 -24.34 -4.05
N HIS A 156 13.32 -24.84 -3.31
CA HIS A 156 14.65 -25.18 -3.83
C HIS A 156 15.27 -24.02 -4.62
N GLY A 157 15.01 -22.79 -4.17
CA GLY A 157 15.51 -21.56 -4.79
C GLY A 157 14.75 -21.09 -6.04
N ARG A 158 13.62 -21.73 -6.37
CA ARG A 158 12.71 -21.23 -7.40
C ARG A 158 11.83 -20.14 -6.81
N GLU A 159 12.24 -18.89 -7.00
CA GLU A 159 11.42 -17.71 -6.70
C GLU A 159 11.00 -17.01 -8.00
N PRO A 160 9.90 -16.24 -8.00
CA PRO A 160 9.55 -15.38 -9.13
C PRO A 160 10.70 -14.43 -9.51
N GLU A 161 10.82 -14.11 -10.80
CA GLU A 161 11.82 -13.14 -11.29
C GLU A 161 11.56 -11.72 -10.78
N GLU A 162 10.27 -11.40 -10.57
CA GLU A 162 9.83 -10.11 -10.05
C GLU A 162 10.12 -10.02 -8.54
N ALA A 163 10.48 -8.82 -8.08
CA ALA A 163 10.66 -8.59 -6.65
C ALA A 163 9.35 -8.86 -5.90
N ALA A 164 9.42 -9.57 -4.77
CA ALA A 164 8.24 -9.81 -3.93
C ALA A 164 7.69 -8.49 -3.34
N LEU A 165 8.59 -7.65 -2.81
CA LEU A 165 8.26 -6.38 -2.18
C LEU A 165 8.96 -5.23 -2.89
N SER A 166 8.29 -4.08 -2.98
CA SER A 166 8.87 -2.85 -3.52
C SER A 166 8.34 -1.66 -2.71
N LEU A 167 9.21 -0.75 -2.26
CA LEU A 167 8.76 0.48 -1.62
C LEU A 167 8.34 1.49 -2.70
N VAL A 168 7.16 2.10 -2.54
CA VAL A 168 6.76 3.21 -3.41
C VAL A 168 7.60 4.44 -3.03
N PRO A 169 8.38 5.01 -3.97
CA PRO A 169 9.20 6.17 -3.67
C PRO A 169 8.35 7.41 -3.44
N ASP A 170 8.79 8.22 -2.49
CA ASP A 170 8.19 9.49 -2.15
C ASP A 170 9.05 10.65 -2.64
N ILE A 171 8.41 11.77 -2.95
CA ILE A 171 9.07 13.07 -3.14
C ILE A 171 8.41 14.12 -2.23
N TRP A 172 9.18 15.13 -1.85
CA TRP A 172 8.66 16.31 -1.16
C TRP A 172 8.26 17.37 -2.18
N CYS A 173 7.01 17.85 -2.09
CA CYS A 173 6.52 18.98 -2.88
C CYS A 173 6.20 20.14 -1.95
N ALA A 174 6.89 21.27 -2.11
CA ALA A 174 6.69 22.45 -1.27
C ALA A 174 5.52 23.32 -1.74
N THR A 175 5.18 23.23 -3.03
CA THR A 175 4.15 24.06 -3.66
C THR A 175 3.17 23.23 -4.48
N GLN A 176 2.02 23.83 -4.80
CA GLN A 176 1.07 23.26 -5.76
C GLN A 176 1.72 22.98 -7.13
N ALA A 177 2.59 23.88 -7.59
CA ALA A 177 3.27 23.73 -8.88
C ALA A 177 4.20 22.50 -8.90
N ASP A 178 4.83 22.16 -7.77
CA ASP A 178 5.67 20.95 -7.67
C ASP A 178 4.83 19.68 -7.84
N VAL A 179 3.64 19.63 -7.21
CA VAL A 179 2.70 18.52 -7.33
C VAL A 179 2.24 18.36 -8.78
N GLU A 180 1.87 19.47 -9.43
CA GLU A 180 1.43 19.47 -10.83
C GLU A 180 2.56 19.05 -11.78
N ALA A 181 3.80 19.47 -11.51
CA ALA A 181 4.96 19.08 -12.28
C ALA A 181 5.29 17.58 -12.14
N GLU A 182 5.19 17.01 -10.94
CA GLU A 182 5.33 15.55 -10.76
C GLU A 182 4.22 14.80 -11.49
N ALA A 183 2.96 15.23 -11.33
CA ALA A 183 1.84 14.60 -12.01
C ALA A 183 2.01 14.61 -13.53
N ALA A 184 2.46 15.74 -14.10
CA ALA A 184 2.78 15.84 -15.51
C ALA A 184 3.90 14.87 -15.94
N ARG A 185 4.95 14.70 -15.12
CA ARG A 185 6.03 13.73 -15.39
C ARG A 185 5.54 12.28 -15.37
N ILE A 186 4.63 11.93 -14.46
CA ILE A 186 4.00 10.59 -14.43
C ILE A 186 3.11 10.38 -15.65
N TRP A 187 2.28 11.35 -16.01
CA TRP A 187 1.41 11.24 -17.18
C TRP A 187 2.18 11.14 -18.50
N ALA A 188 3.34 11.80 -18.61
CA ALA A 188 4.19 11.73 -19.79
C ALA A 188 4.71 10.31 -20.07
N ARG A 189 4.89 9.49 -19.03
CA ARG A 189 5.26 8.06 -19.13
C ARG A 189 4.05 7.11 -19.09
N GLY A 190 2.83 7.64 -19.13
CA GLY A 190 1.59 6.85 -19.18
C GLY A 190 1.04 6.40 -17.82
N GLY A 191 1.60 6.86 -16.70
CA GLY A 191 1.09 6.53 -15.37
C GLY A 191 -0.23 7.24 -15.03
N GLU A 192 -0.91 6.79 -13.97
CA GLU A 192 -2.27 7.26 -13.62
C GLU A 192 -2.27 8.69 -13.05
N GLY A 193 -1.27 9.02 -12.24
CA GLY A 193 -1.12 10.32 -11.57
C GLY A 193 -0.39 10.21 -10.24
N VAL A 194 -0.73 11.06 -9.28
CA VAL A 194 -0.07 11.12 -7.97
C VAL A 194 -1.03 10.92 -6.81
N MET A 195 -0.48 10.44 -5.70
CA MET A 195 -1.06 10.48 -4.37
C MET A 195 -0.38 11.60 -3.58
N VAL A 196 -1.14 12.61 -3.19
CA VAL A 196 -0.71 13.71 -2.32
C VAL A 196 -1.07 13.36 -0.88
N LYS A 197 -0.09 13.34 0.02
CA LYS A 197 -0.24 12.88 1.40
C LYS A 197 0.33 13.87 2.41
N ASP A 198 -0.50 14.23 3.38
CA ASP A 198 -0.08 14.95 4.57
C ASP A 198 0.88 14.07 5.41
N ALA A 199 2.08 14.60 5.65
CA ALA A 199 3.16 13.93 6.38
C ALA A 199 2.82 13.69 7.86
N GLU A 200 2.00 14.57 8.44
CA GLU A 200 1.66 14.53 9.86
C GLU A 200 0.39 13.72 10.12
N ALA A 201 -0.31 13.30 9.06
CA ALA A 201 -1.61 12.67 9.20
C ALA A 201 -1.55 11.29 9.89
N PRO A 202 -2.49 11.02 10.81
CA PRO A 202 -2.66 9.70 11.38
C PRO A 202 -3.25 8.72 10.35
N TYR A 203 -3.27 7.42 10.69
CA TYR A 203 -3.95 6.41 9.88
C TYR A 203 -5.33 6.09 10.45
N ARG A 204 -6.37 6.15 9.61
CA ARG A 204 -7.74 5.78 9.95
C ARG A 204 -8.39 5.03 8.79
N ARG A 205 -9.13 3.96 9.10
CA ARG A 205 -9.92 3.14 8.14
C ARG A 205 -11.21 3.83 7.72
N LEU A 206 -11.05 4.99 7.08
CA LEU A 206 -12.11 5.82 6.53
C LEU A 206 -11.56 6.67 5.38
N ARG A 207 -12.44 7.40 4.69
CA ARG A 207 -12.02 8.37 3.68
C ARG A 207 -11.52 9.65 4.34
N THR A 208 -10.27 10.03 4.07
CA THR A 208 -9.66 11.26 4.57
C THR A 208 -9.34 12.22 3.42
N ASN A 209 -9.17 13.50 3.75
CA ASN A 209 -8.52 14.47 2.86
C ASN A 209 -7.03 14.64 3.20
N ALA A 210 -6.52 13.89 4.19
CA ALA A 210 -5.09 13.80 4.46
C ALA A 210 -4.36 13.09 3.31
N TRP A 211 -5.03 12.13 2.67
CA TRP A 211 -4.58 11.51 1.42
C TRP A 211 -5.50 11.92 0.30
N MET A 212 -4.94 12.37 -0.81
CA MET A 212 -5.70 12.85 -1.95
C MET A 212 -5.08 12.32 -3.23
N LYS A 213 -5.90 11.93 -4.19
CA LYS A 213 -5.41 11.52 -5.52
C LYS A 213 -5.57 12.64 -6.53
N TYR A 214 -4.59 12.77 -7.43
CA TYR A 214 -4.62 13.69 -8.56
C TYR A 214 -4.31 12.92 -9.84
N LYS A 215 -5.28 12.87 -10.76
CA LYS A 215 -5.24 12.04 -11.96
C LYS A 215 -5.45 12.89 -13.20
N ARG A 216 -4.91 12.46 -14.34
CA ARG A 216 -4.99 13.20 -15.61
C ARG A 216 -6.44 13.49 -16.02
N ASN A 217 -7.31 12.51 -15.79
CA ASN A 217 -8.73 12.61 -16.07
C ASN A 217 -9.50 12.93 -14.78
N GLY A 218 -9.36 14.16 -14.29
CA GLY A 218 -10.36 14.71 -13.38
C GLY A 218 -11.70 14.82 -14.12
N TRP A 219 -12.69 14.01 -13.76
CA TRP A 219 -14.12 14.10 -14.13
C TRP A 219 -14.69 13.41 -15.40
N ALA A 220 -13.93 12.88 -16.37
CA ALA A 220 -14.61 12.34 -17.58
C ALA A 220 -15.26 10.95 -17.38
N THR A 221 -16.58 10.94 -17.19
CA THR A 221 -17.51 9.89 -17.59
C THR A 221 -17.05 9.14 -18.84
N ARG A 222 -16.70 7.84 -18.72
CA ARG A 222 -17.03 6.90 -19.79
C ARG A 222 -18.52 6.58 -19.67
N LYS A 223 -19.37 7.48 -20.19
CA LYS A 223 -20.61 6.99 -20.79
C LYS A 223 -20.16 6.26 -22.04
N VAL A 224 -20.26 4.94 -22.01
CA VAL A 224 -20.22 4.12 -23.21
C VAL A 224 -21.40 4.60 -24.05
N ALA A 225 -21.10 5.22 -25.19
CA ALA A 225 -22.04 5.32 -26.29
C ALA A 225 -22.03 3.98 -27.05
#